data_AF-A0A815XB83-F1
#
_entry.id   AF-A0A815XB83-F1
#
_cell.length_a   1.000
_cell.length_b   1.000
_cell.length_c   1.000
_cell.angle_alpha   90.00
_cell.angle_beta   90.00
_cell.angle_gamma   90.00
#
_symmetry.space_group_name_H-M   'P 1'
#
loop_
_entity.id
_entity.type
_entity.pdbx_description
1 polymer ?
#
loop_
_entity_poly.entity_id
_entity_poly.type
_entity_poly.pdbx_seq_one_letter_code
_entity_poly.pdbx_strand_id
1 'polypeptide(L)' 'MEFLRCARCSHDFEYENPLYRPITLPVCSHTMCRECINTIRNETKCPQDQVSFGIDHTLIDQLPTNYPLLIILYDPSKLP' A
#
# COMPACT_ATOMS: atom_id res chain seq x y z
N MET A 1 -14.74 -1.46 -8.88
CA MET A 1 -13.55 -0.61 -8.67
C MET A 1 -12.94 -0.95 -7.31
N GLU A 2 -12.37 -2.14 -7.14
CA GLU A 2 -11.75 -2.55 -5.86
C GLU A 2 -10.27 -2.15 -5.75
N PHE A 3 -9.63 -1.70 -6.83
CA PHE A 3 -8.20 -1.39 -6.89
C PHE A 3 -7.79 -0.07 -6.19
N LEU A 4 -8.72 0.63 -5.55
CA LEU A 4 -8.53 1.98 -5.01
C LEU A 4 -8.57 2.05 -3.48
N ARG A 5 -8.63 0.89 -2.82
CA ARG A 5 -8.75 0.75 -1.38
C ARG A 5 -7.61 -0.08 -0.81
N CYS A 6 -7.26 0.20 0.44
CA CYS A 6 -6.31 -0.60 1.19
C CYS A 6 -6.77 -2.06 1.25
N ALA A 7 -5.90 -2.99 0.82
CA ALA A 7 -6.21 -4.42 0.82
C ALA A 7 -6.52 -5.00 2.23
N ARG A 8 -6.18 -4.29 3.31
CA ARG A 8 -6.43 -4.74 4.69
C ARG A 8 -7.63 -4.08 5.35
N CYS A 9 -7.71 -2.74 5.35
CA CYS A 9 -8.77 -2.01 6.05
C CYS A 9 -9.90 -1.52 5.12
N SER A 10 -9.78 -1.72 3.80
CA SER A 10 -10.71 -1.21 2.79
C SER A 10 -10.92 0.31 2.78
N HIS A 11 -10.08 1.07 3.49
CA HIS A 11 -10.10 2.54 3.44
C HIS A 11 -9.60 3.04 2.08
N ASP A 12 -10.20 4.11 1.56
CA ASP A 12 -9.77 4.76 0.33
C ASP A 12 -8.37 5.38 0.53
N PHE A 13 -7.54 5.38 -0.52
CA PHE A 13 -6.21 5.97 -0.44
C PHE A 13 -6.25 7.48 -0.50
N GLU A 14 -5.41 8.14 0.30
CA GLU A 14 -5.39 9.60 0.38
C GLU A 14 -4.05 10.24 0.04
N TYR A 15 -4.08 11.36 -0.68
CA TYR A 15 -2.89 12.18 -0.95
C TYR A 15 -2.50 13.02 0.26
N GLU A 16 -3.49 13.69 0.87
CA GLU A 16 -3.29 14.65 1.94
C GLU A 16 -2.86 13.98 3.25
N ASN A 17 -3.53 12.91 3.66
CA ASN A 17 -3.21 12.20 4.89
C ASN A 17 -2.10 11.15 4.67
N PRO A 18 -0.89 11.32 5.26
CA PRO A 18 0.21 10.37 5.08
C PRO A 18 -0.08 8.96 5.59
N LEU A 19 -1.01 8.79 6.54
CA LEU A 19 -1.37 7.49 7.10
C LEU A 19 -2.15 6.62 6.10
N TYR A 20 -2.94 7.25 5.23
CA TYR A 20 -3.75 6.58 4.21
C TYR A 20 -3.09 6.55 2.83
N ARG A 21 -1.82 6.97 2.73
CA ARG A 21 -1.07 6.85 1.48
C ARG A 21 -0.82 5.39 1.10
N PRO A 22 -0.97 5.03 -0.18
CA PRO A 22 -0.77 3.68 -0.65
C PRO A 22 0.71 3.30 -0.67
N ILE A 23 0.99 2.06 -0.30
CA ILE A 23 2.31 1.42 -0.40
C ILE A 23 2.09 0.09 -1.09
N THR A 24 2.81 -0.15 -2.17
CA THR A 24 2.75 -1.42 -2.91
C THR A 24 3.86 -2.33 -2.42
N LEU A 25 3.47 -3.52 -1.98
CA LEU A 25 4.42 -4.55 -1.55
C LEU A 25 5.13 -5.13 -2.78
N PRO A 26 6.47 -5.11 -2.84
CA PRO A 26 7.21 -5.45 -4.05
C PRO A 26 7.08 -6.93 -4.46
N VAL A 27 6.82 -7.83 -3.52
CA VAL A 27 6.75 -9.28 -3.81
C VAL A 27 5.37 -9.71 -4.34
N CYS A 28 4.28 -9.22 -3.74
CA CYS A 28 2.92 -9.64 -4.08
C CYS A 28 2.10 -8.60 -4.82
N SER A 29 2.62 -7.39 -5.04
CA SER A 29 1.94 -6.27 -5.71
C SER A 29 0.65 -5.77 -5.05
N HIS A 30 0.28 -6.30 -3.88
CA HIS A 30 -0.84 -5.77 -3.09
C HIS A 30 -0.51 -4.39 -2.53
N THR A 31 -1.51 -3.51 -2.53
CA THR A 31 -1.37 -2.13 -2.05
C THR A 31 -2.14 -1.94 -0.74
N MET A 32 -1.46 -1.41 0.26
CA MET A 32 -2.00 -1.15 1.60
C MET A 32 -1.68 0.29 2.03
N CYS A 33 -2.45 0.85 2.97
CA CYS A 33 -2.12 2.16 3.53
C CYS A 33 -0.93 2.08 4.49
N ARG A 34 -0.21 3.21 4.67
CA ARG A 34 0.92 3.32 5.60
C ARG A 34 0.57 2.88 7.02
N GLU A 35 -0.61 3.24 7.52
CA GLU A 35 -1.07 2.80 8.83
C GLU A 35 -1.11 1.27 8.93
N CYS A 36 -1.73 0.60 7.96
CA CYS A 36 -1.79 -0.86 7.94
C CYS A 36 -0.39 -1.48 7.80
N ILE A 37 0.47 -0.93 6.94
CA ILE A 37 1.87 -1.38 6.80
C ILE A 37 2.63 -1.30 8.13
N ASN A 38 2.43 -0.24 8.92
CA ASN A 38 3.10 -0.11 10.22
C ASN A 38 2.65 -1.16 11.23
N THR A 39 1.41 -1.66 11.12
CA THR A 39 0.88 -2.71 12.03
C THR A 39 1.36 -4.12 11.72
N ILE A 40 1.78 -4.39 10.48
CA ILE A 40 2.24 -5.71 10.04
C ILE A 40 3.73 -5.95 10.26
N ARG A 41 4.41 -5.09 11.03
CA ARG A 41 5.86 -5.19 11.28
C ARG A 41 6.30 -6.58 11.77
N ASN A 42 5.44 -7.29 12.50
CA ASN A 42 5.73 -8.63 13.01
C ASN A 42 5.15 -9.76 12.13
N GLU A 43 4.43 -9.44 11.07
CA GLU A 43 3.83 -10.42 10.16
C GLU A 43 4.82 -10.74 9.04
N THR A 44 5.05 -12.03 8.76
CA THR A 44 6.03 -12.48 7.74
C THR A 44 5.41 -12.68 6.36
N LYS A 45 4.10 -12.50 6.24
CA LYS A 45 3.29 -12.79 5.05
C LYS A 45 2.28 -11.69 4.79
N CYS A 46 1.99 -11.45 3.52
CA CYS A 46 0.93 -10.55 3.11
C CYS A 46 -0.43 -11.05 3.63
N PRO A 47 -1.25 -10.18 4.24
CA PRO A 47 -2.54 -10.60 4.77
C PRO A 47 -3.53 -11.06 3.69
N GLN A 48 -3.31 -10.65 2.43
CA GLN A 48 -4.24 -10.91 1.34
C GLN A 48 -4.05 -12.28 0.68
N ASP A 49 -2.80 -12.65 0.35
CA ASP A 49 -2.48 -13.85 -0.41
C ASP A 49 -1.48 -14.77 0.30
N GLN A 50 -1.08 -14.42 1.53
CA GLN A 50 -0.13 -15.17 2.35
C GLN A 50 1.27 -15.34 1.72
N VAL A 51 1.60 -14.55 0.69
CA VAL A 51 2.94 -14.52 0.11
C VAL A 51 3.91 -13.93 1.13
N SER A 52 5.01 -14.64 1.39
CA SER A 52 6.04 -14.16 2.31
C SER A 52 6.66 -12.87 1.80
N PHE A 53 6.80 -11.88 2.69
CA PHE A 53 7.27 -10.56 2.29
C PHE A 53 8.69 -10.57 1.71
N GLY A 54 9.51 -11.57 2.08
CA GLY A 54 10.86 -11.75 1.54
C GLY A 54 11.81 -10.57 1.80
N ILE A 55 11.39 -9.61 2.62
CA ILE A 55 12.11 -8.40 2.99
C ILE A 55 12.42 -8.44 4.48
N ASP A 56 13.55 -7.83 4.84
CA ASP A 56 13.85 -7.54 6.23
C ASP A 56 12.77 -6.59 6.78
N HIS A 57 12.12 -6.99 7.88
CA HIS A 57 11.05 -6.24 8.52
C HIS A 57 11.51 -4.86 9.04
N THR A 58 12.83 -4.65 9.19
CA THR A 58 13.40 -3.34 9.49
C THR A 58 13.26 -2.33 8.35
N LEU A 59 13.01 -2.79 7.12
CA LEU A 59 12.86 -1.96 5.92
C LEU A 59 11.40 -1.59 5.61
N ILE A 60 10.44 -2.08 6.38
CA ILE A 60 9.00 -1.82 6.17
C ILE A 60 8.69 -0.32 6.15
N ASP A 61 9.32 0.46 7.03
CA ASP A 61 9.13 1.92 7.08
C ASP A 61 9.70 2.63 5.85
N GLN A 62 10.67 2.01 5.18
CA GLN A 62 11.36 2.56 4.01
C GLN A 62 10.62 2.27 2.70
N LEU A 63 9.56 1.45 2.74
CA LEU A 63 8.77 1.17 1.55
C LEU A 63 8.21 2.46 0.96
N PRO A 64 8.40 2.73 -0.34
CA PRO A 64 7.97 3.97 -0.95
C PRO A 64 6.45 4.04 -1.08
N THR A 65 5.92 5.25 -1.01
CA THR A 65 4.52 5.52 -1.36
C THR A 65 4.32 5.35 -2.87
N ASN A 66 3.21 4.71 -3.26
CA ASN A 66 2.80 4.59 -4.66
C ASN A 66 2.15 5.90 -5.14
N TYR A 67 2.98 6.90 -5.42
CA TYR A 67 2.54 8.17 -5.98
C TYR A 67 1.84 8.06 -7.35
N PRO A 68 2.25 7.17 -8.27
CA PRO A 68 1.49 6.96 -9.51
C PRO A 68 0.02 6.61 -9.26
N LEU A 69 -0.27 5.73 -8.29
CA LEU A 69 -1.65 5.40 -7.94
C LEU A 69 -2.42 6.62 -7.39
N LEU A 70 -1.77 7.44 -6.56
CA LEU A 70 -2.38 8.68 -6.08
C LEU A 70 -2.66 9.67 -7.21
N ILE A 71 -1.76 9.83 -8.18
CA ILE A 71 -1.98 10.72 -9.32
C ILE A 71 -3.20 10.26 -10.13
N ILE A 72 -3.34 8.95 -10.38
CA ILE A 72 -4.50 8.40 -11.09
C ILE A 72 -5.81 8.67 -10.33
N LEU A 73 -5.77 8.58 -9.00
CA LEU A 73 -6.93 8.82 -8.14
C LEU A 73 -7.38 10.28 -8.11
N TYR A 74 -6.43 11.20 -8.03
CA TYR A 74 -6.69 12.62 -7.80
C TYR A 74 -6.64 13.49 -9.07
N ASP A 75 -6.04 12.98 -10.15
CA ASP A 75 -6.02 13.61 -11.46
C ASP A 75 -6.31 12.57 -12.56
N PRO A 76 -7.58 12.19 -12.76
CA PRO A 76 -7.98 11.22 -13.77
C PRO A 76 -7.70 11.68 -15.21
N SER A 77 -7.35 12.96 -15.43
CA SER A 77 -6.96 13.49 -16.73
C SER A 77 -5.55 13.07 -17.18
N LYS A 78 -4.79 12.38 -16.31
CA LYS A 78 -3.42 11.89 -16.55
C LYS A 78 -3.35 10.41 -16.94
N LEU A 79 -4.48 9.76 -17.21
CA LEU A 79 -4.50 8.41 -17.77
C LEU A 79 -3.96 8.43 -19.21
N PRO A 80 -3.01 7.54 -19.58
CA PRO A 80 -2.55 7.42 -20.97
C PRO A 80 -3.66 6.94 -21.91
#